data_AF-A0A1I0LU53-F1
#
_entry.id   AF-A0A1I0LU53-F1
#
_cell.length_a   1.000
_cell.length_b   1.000
_cell.length_c   1.000
_cell.angle_alpha   90.00
_cell.angle_beta   90.00
_cell.angle_gamma   90.00
#
_symmetry.space_group_name_H-M   'P 1'
#
loop_
_entity.id
_entity.type
_entity.pdbx_description
1 polymer ?
#
loop_
_entity_poly.entity_id
_entity_poly.type
_entity_poly.pdbx_seq_one_letter_code
_entity_poly.pdbx_strand_id
1 'polypeptide(L)'
;MDAACENTGLGVRDVWEQAINYYCDQLGIPEQMPLDNAHDPIPRPSEPAADPSALKLITARLEPNTRARLIDGCHLEGLGGQEFIPQALNAWFDHLDQSGQS
;
A
#
# COMPACT_ATOMS: atom_id res chain seq x y z
N MET A 1 -3.49 10.55 -7.47
CA MET A 1 -2.37 9.76 -8.03
C MET A 1 -1.33 10.66 -8.63
N ASP A 2 -1.70 11.67 -9.40
CA ASP A 2 -0.75 12.67 -9.90
C ASP A 2 0.01 13.36 -8.75
N ALA A 3 -0.70 13.80 -7.70
CA ALA A 3 -0.07 14.39 -6.51
C ALA A 3 1.02 13.52 -5.84
N ALA A 4 0.87 12.19 -5.87
CA ALA A 4 1.81 11.26 -5.26
C ALA A 4 3.12 11.17 -6.04
N CYS A 5 3.02 11.08 -7.36
CA CYS A 5 4.17 11.07 -8.26
C CYS A 5 4.82 12.45 -8.35
N GLU A 6 4.01 13.52 -8.34
CA GLU A 6 4.47 14.91 -8.38
C GLU A 6 5.25 15.30 -7.12
N ASN A 7 4.78 14.89 -5.93
CA ASN A 7 5.45 15.22 -4.66
C ASN A 7 6.75 14.45 -4.42
N THR A 8 6.92 13.28 -5.05
CA THR A 8 8.05 12.36 -4.77
C THR A 8 9.05 12.25 -5.92
N GLY A 9 8.65 12.63 -7.13
CA GLY A 9 9.41 12.37 -8.36
C GLY A 9 9.47 10.87 -8.74
N LEU A 10 8.73 10.01 -8.05
CA LEU A 10 8.72 8.57 -8.24
C LEU A 10 7.59 8.10 -9.16
N GLY A 11 7.80 6.98 -9.85
CA GLY A 11 6.73 6.31 -10.58
C GLY A 11 5.65 5.79 -9.62
N VAL A 12 4.41 5.65 -10.11
CA VAL A 12 3.26 5.15 -9.32
C VAL A 12 3.58 3.88 -8.55
N ARG A 13 4.34 2.97 -9.17
CA ARG A 13 4.79 1.73 -8.55
C ARG A 13 5.63 2.01 -7.32
N ASP A 14 6.69 2.80 -7.45
CA ASP A 14 7.64 3.04 -6.37
C ASP A 14 6.99 3.77 -5.20
N VAL A 15 6.05 4.69 -5.46
CA VAL A 15 5.20 5.32 -4.43
C VAL A 15 4.44 4.25 -3.63
N TRP A 16 3.81 3.29 -4.32
CA TRP A 16 3.07 2.22 -3.64
C TRP A 16 4.00 1.32 -2.84
N GLU A 17 5.16 1.00 -3.40
CA GLU A 17 6.16 0.17 -2.73
C GLU A 17 6.61 0.83 -1.43
N GLN A 18 6.95 2.11 -1.47
CA GLN A 18 7.40 2.84 -0.28
C GLN A 18 6.29 3.00 0.75
N ALA A 19 5.08 3.39 0.31
CA ALA A 19 3.96 3.60 1.22
C ALA A 19 3.55 2.30 1.95
N ILE A 20 3.44 1.19 1.21
CA ILE A 20 3.09 -0.11 1.80
C ILE A 20 4.17 -0.55 2.78
N ASN A 21 5.45 -0.48 2.39
CA ASN A 21 6.55 -0.88 3.27
C ASN A 21 6.60 -0.01 4.54
N TYR A 22 6.48 1.32 4.40
CA TYR A 22 6.45 2.25 5.52
C TYR A 22 5.32 1.92 6.49
N TYR A 23 4.10 1.72 5.98
CA TYR A 23 2.96 1.41 6.84
C TYR A 23 3.13 0.04 7.52
N CYS A 24 3.65 -0.95 6.80
CA CYS A 24 3.98 -2.26 7.37
C CYS A 24 5.06 -2.16 8.47
N ASP A 25 6.04 -1.26 8.35
CA ASP A 25 7.03 -1.00 9.40
C ASP A 25 6.34 -0.46 10.66
N GLN A 26 5.37 0.46 10.52
CA GLN A 26 4.59 0.99 11.65
C GLN A 26 3.76 -0.10 12.35
N LEU A 27 3.26 -1.08 11.60
CA LEU A 27 2.52 -2.23 12.13
C LEU A 27 3.42 -3.32 12.73
N GLY A 28 4.75 -3.18 12.61
CA GLY A 28 5.72 -4.17 13.12
C GLY A 28 5.85 -5.42 12.26
N ILE A 29 5.40 -5.39 11.00
CA ILE A 29 5.53 -6.49 10.06
C ILE A 29 6.99 -6.58 9.60
N PRO A 30 7.61 -7.79 9.61
CA PRO A 30 9.00 -7.96 9.20
C PRO A 30 9.31 -7.32 7.84
N GLU A 31 10.50 -6.71 7.74
CA GLU A 31 10.97 -6.09 6.50
C GLU A 31 11.14 -7.11 5.36
N GLN A 32 11.54 -8.34 5.71
CA GLN A 32 11.71 -9.46 4.80
C GLN A 32 10.71 -10.56 5.15
N MET A 33 9.83 -10.86 4.21
CA MET A 33 8.80 -11.88 4.35
C MET A 33 9.24 -13.19 3.70
N PRO A 34 8.75 -14.35 4.20
CA PRO A 34 8.86 -15.61 3.47
C PRO A 34 8.25 -15.47 2.07
N LEU A 35 8.99 -15.91 1.05
CA LEU A 35 8.58 -15.80 -0.36
C LEU A 35 7.24 -16.49 -0.66
N ASP A 36 6.89 -17.53 0.09
CA ASP A 36 5.63 -18.27 -0.08
C ASP A 36 4.40 -17.37 0.12
N ASN A 37 4.48 -16.39 1.03
CA ASN A 37 3.39 -15.45 1.33
C ASN A 37 3.12 -14.48 0.16
N ALA A 38 4.09 -14.30 -0.74
CA ALA A 38 3.96 -13.43 -1.91
C ALA A 38 3.02 -14.00 -2.99
N HIS A 39 2.53 -15.23 -2.84
CA HIS A 39 1.61 -15.88 -3.78
C HIS A 39 0.16 -15.89 -3.29
N ASP A 40 -0.09 -15.55 -2.04
CA ASP A 40 -1.43 -15.59 -1.46
C ASP A 40 -2.35 -14.52 -2.09
N PRO A 41 -3.67 -14.76 -2.20
CA PRO A 41 -4.58 -13.74 -2.68
C PRO A 41 -4.57 -12.53 -1.74
N ILE A 42 -4.52 -11.32 -2.30
CA ILE A 42 -4.74 -10.10 -1.49
C ILE A 42 -6.18 -10.14 -0.97
N PRO A 43 -6.40 -9.92 0.33
CA PRO A 43 -7.74 -9.88 0.90
C PRO A 43 -8.65 -8.92 0.13
N ARG A 44 -9.87 -9.39 -0.14
CA ARG A 44 -10.89 -8.58 -0.79
C ARG A 44 -11.46 -7.58 0.21
N PRO A 45 -11.86 -6.39 -0.25
CA PRO A 45 -12.56 -5.42 0.59
C PRO A 45 -13.81 -6.04 1.20
N SER A 46 -14.08 -5.63 2.44
CA SER A 46 -15.21 -6.09 3.24
C SER A 46 -16.55 -5.61 2.66
N GLU A 47 -16.54 -4.48 1.96
CA GLU A 47 -17.70 -3.91 1.29
C GLU A 47 -17.47 -3.81 -0.23
N PRO A 48 -18.48 -4.10 -1.06
CA PRO A 48 -18.40 -3.82 -2.49
C PRO A 48 -18.21 -2.32 -2.70
N ALA A 49 -17.27 -1.93 -3.56
CA ALA A 49 -17.12 -0.53 -3.93
C ALA A 49 -18.45 0.04 -4.42
N ALA A 50 -18.85 1.19 -3.87
CA ALA A 50 -20.14 1.84 -4.15
C ALA A 50 -20.37 2.13 -5.65
N ASP A 51 -19.29 2.25 -6.43
CA ASP A 51 -19.32 2.31 -7.88
C ASP A 51 -18.06 1.63 -8.47
N PRO A 52 -18.18 0.41 -9.03
CA PRO A 52 -17.06 -0.30 -9.65
C PRO A 52 -16.47 0.45 -10.87
N SER A 53 -17.27 1.29 -11.53
CA SER A 53 -16.90 2.07 -12.72
C SER A 53 -16.08 3.31 -12.39
N ALA A 54 -16.25 3.86 -11.20
CA ALA A 54 -15.49 5.02 -10.71
C ALA A 54 -14.09 4.63 -10.18
N LEU A 55 -13.87 3.36 -9.89
CA LEU A 55 -12.56 2.84 -9.52
C LEU A 55 -11.65 2.82 -10.75
N LYS A 56 -10.85 3.87 -10.92
CA LYS A 56 -9.68 3.81 -11.81
C LYS A 56 -8.75 2.75 -11.22
N LEU A 57 -8.83 1.53 -11.77
CA LEU A 57 -7.98 0.41 -11.41
C LEU A 57 -6.56 0.73 -11.83
N ILE A 58 -5.79 1.29 -10.91
CA ILE A 58 -4.38 1.54 -11.15
C ILE A 58 -3.66 0.27 -10.73
N THR A 59 -3.25 -0.49 -11.73
CA THR A 59 -2.54 -1.75 -11.54
C THR A 59 -1.05 -1.45 -11.45
N ALA A 60 -0.50 -1.43 -10.23
CA ALA A 60 0.94 -1.50 -10.02
C ALA A 60 1.32 -2.97 -9.73
N ARG A 61 2.31 -3.49 -10.46
CA ARG A 61 2.90 -4.79 -10.13
C ARG A 61 3.91 -4.57 -9.02
N LEU A 62 3.56 -5.01 -7.80
CA LEU A 62 4.44 -4.92 -6.64
C LEU A 62 5.56 -5.98 -6.71
N GLU A 63 6.70 -5.67 -6.11
CA GLU A 63 7.72 -6.67 -5.79
C GLU A 63 7.13 -7.75 -4.86
N PRO A 64 7.59 -9.01 -4.98
CA PRO A 64 7.06 -10.12 -4.19
C PRO A 64 7.06 -9.86 -2.68
N ASN A 65 8.15 -9.28 -2.16
CA ASN A 65 8.26 -8.98 -0.73
C ASN A 65 7.20 -7.96 -0.27
N THR A 66 7.09 -6.82 -0.96
CA THR A 66 6.07 -5.81 -0.63
C THR A 66 4.66 -6.37 -0.76
N ARG A 67 4.42 -7.23 -1.75
CA ARG A 67 3.13 -7.91 -1.89
C ARG A 67 2.83 -8.82 -0.69
N ALA A 68 3.80 -9.58 -0.21
CA ALA A 68 3.64 -10.40 0.99
C ALA A 68 3.34 -9.55 2.23
N ARG A 69 4.05 -8.42 2.39
CA ARG A 69 3.81 -7.47 3.49
C ARG A 69 2.42 -6.84 3.42
N LEU A 70 1.97 -6.46 2.22
CA LEU A 70 0.60 -5.97 2.00
C LEU A 70 -0.44 -6.99 2.47
N ILE A 71 -0.28 -8.27 2.13
CA ILE A 71 -1.23 -9.33 2.51
C ILE A 71 -1.28 -9.49 4.02
N ASP A 72 -0.11 -9.55 4.67
CA ASP A 72 -0.02 -9.68 6.12
C ASP A 72 -0.63 -8.47 6.83
N GLY A 73 -0.36 -7.25 6.33
CA GLY A 73 -0.96 -6.02 6.84
C GLY A 73 -2.48 -5.98 6.66
N CYS A 74 -2.99 -6.44 5.53
CA CYS A 74 -4.43 -6.58 5.31
C CYS A 74 -5.05 -7.54 6.34
N HIS A 75 -4.40 -8.67 6.63
CA HIS A 75 -4.89 -9.61 7.65
C HIS A 75 -4.83 -9.04 9.06
N LEU A 76 -3.75 -8.35 9.42
CA LEU A 76 -3.54 -7.77 10.74
C LEU A 76 -4.60 -6.71 11.06
N GLU A 77 -4.88 -5.83 10.09
CA GLU A 77 -5.84 -4.73 10.24
C GLU A 77 -7.30 -5.17 9.96
N GLY A 78 -7.51 -6.37 9.42
CA GLY A 78 -8.83 -6.86 9.00
C GLY A 78 -9.41 -6.11 7.80
N LEU A 79 -8.56 -5.65 6.89
CA LEU A 79 -8.91 -4.81 5.73
C LEU A 79 -8.69 -5.54 4.40
N GLY A 80 -9.41 -5.13 3.36
CA GLY A 80 -9.04 -5.48 2.00
C GLY A 80 -7.95 -4.57 1.42
N GLY A 81 -7.30 -5.01 0.34
CA GLY A 81 -6.28 -4.20 -0.33
C GLY A 81 -6.77 -2.83 -0.82
N GLN A 82 -8.06 -2.70 -1.17
CA GLN A 82 -8.65 -1.42 -1.57
C GLN A 82 -8.78 -0.42 -0.42
N GLU A 83 -8.80 -0.88 0.83
CA GLU A 83 -8.89 -0.05 2.04
C GLU A 83 -7.50 0.21 2.61
N PHE A 84 -6.65 -0.82 2.60
CA PHE A 84 -5.29 -0.76 3.13
C PHE A 84 -4.37 0.18 2.33
N ILE A 85 -4.37 0.08 1.00
CA ILE A 85 -3.45 0.86 0.15
C ILE A 85 -3.66 2.38 0.31
N PRO A 86 -4.90 2.91 0.29
CA PRO A 86 -5.12 4.33 0.58
C PRO A 86 -4.65 4.75 1.97
N GLN A 87 -4.85 3.92 3.00
CA GLN A 87 -4.36 4.23 4.35
C GLN A 87 -2.83 4.30 4.40
N ALA A 88 -2.15 3.34 3.79
CA ALA A 88 -0.70 3.33 3.68
C ALA A 88 -0.16 4.57 2.93
N LEU A 89 -0.81 4.94 1.83
CA LEU A 89 -0.46 6.15 1.06
C LEU A 89 -0.63 7.42 1.90
N ASN A 90 -1.74 7.57 2.61
CA ASN A 90 -1.99 8.73 3.46
C ASN A 90 -0.95 8.81 4.58
N ALA A 91 -0.69 7.70 5.30
CA ALA A 91 0.31 7.67 6.37
C ALA A 91 1.71 8.05 5.87
N TRP A 92 2.08 7.58 4.68
CA TRP A 92 3.36 7.92 4.08
C TRP A 92 3.44 9.38 3.63
N PHE A 93 2.39 9.95 3.03
CA PHE A 93 2.37 11.38 2.68
C PHE A 93 2.42 12.27 3.91
N ASP A 94 1.67 11.94 4.96
CA ASP A 94 1.73 12.67 6.24
C ASP A 94 3.16 12.68 6.82
N HIS A 95 3.88 11.56 6.70
CA HIS A 95 5.28 11.47 7.09
C HIS A 95 6.20 12.35 6.22
N LEU A 96 6.02 12.32 4.90
CA LEU A 96 6.80 13.14 3.98
C LEU A 96 6.58 14.64 4.24
N ASP A 97 5.34 15.06 4.43
CA ASP A 97 4.99 16.46 4.73
C ASP A 97 5.62 16.95 6.04
N GLN A 98 5.66 16.09 7.08
CA GLN A 98 6.35 16.41 8.34
C GLN A 98 7.88 16.51 8.15
N SER A 99 8.47 15.64 7.33
CA SER A 99 9.91 15.65 7.06
C SER A 99 10.37 16.84 6.20
N GLY A 100 9.50 17.36 5.33
CA GLY A 100 9.77 18.51 4.46
C GLY A 100 9.64 19.88 5.15
N GLN A 101 9.16 19.94 6.40
CA GLN A 101 9.09 21.17 7.20
C GLN A 101 10.37 21.46 8.01
N SER A 102 11.49 20.79 7.71
CA SER A 102 12.79 20.99 8.38
C SER A 102 13.71 21.98 7.67
#